data_AF-A0A5N5T9K0-F1
#
_entry.id   AF-A0A5N5T9K0-F1
#
_cell.length_a   1.000
_cell.length_b   1.000
_cell.length_c   1.000
_cell.angle_alpha   90.00
_cell.angle_beta   90.00
_cell.angle_gamma   90.00
#
_symmetry.space_group_name_H-M   'P 1'
#
loop_
_entity.id
_entity.type
_entity.pdbx_description
1 polymer ?
#
loop_
_entity_poly.entity_id
_entity_poly.type
_entity_poly.pdbx_seq_one_letter_code
_entity_poly.pdbx_strand_id
1 'polypeptide(L)'
;MTYRRDSDIVSRYGYVCKKENFKIKGFTTVENLSLDAVMKTKNKMAAWMVSNCKTPSKREEYVRELQKFIPVDIYGSCGPLKCTKDPIKSKGCYEKIEKEYKFYLSFENSLCKDYVTEKFFNIL
;
A
#
# COMPACT_ATOMS: atom_id res chain seq x y z
N MET A 1 -15.21 15.62 -14.03
CA MET A 1 -15.19 14.52 -13.05
C MET A 1 -13.76 14.31 -12.56
N THR A 2 -13.47 14.44 -11.26
CA THR A 2 -12.10 14.32 -10.71
C THR A 2 -12.08 13.68 -9.32
N TYR A 3 -10.90 13.28 -8.81
CA TYR A 3 -10.75 12.72 -7.45
C TYR A 3 -10.92 13.75 -6.32
N ARG A 4 -10.88 15.04 -6.63
CA ARG A 4 -10.99 16.13 -5.64
C ARG A 4 -12.36 16.10 -4.96
N ARG A 5 -12.37 16.28 -3.63
CA ARG A 5 -13.62 16.27 -2.86
C ARG A 5 -14.48 17.51 -3.12
N ASP A 6 -13.89 18.57 -3.66
CA ASP A 6 -14.55 19.84 -3.99
C ASP A 6 -14.86 20.00 -5.48
N SER A 7 -14.84 18.91 -6.27
CA SER A 7 -15.25 18.97 -7.68
C SER A 7 -16.76 18.75 -7.84
N ASP A 8 -17.36 19.36 -8.88
CA ASP A 8 -18.79 19.21 -9.21
C ASP A 8 -19.22 17.73 -9.37
N ILE A 9 -18.33 16.90 -9.92
CA ILE A 9 -18.52 15.45 -10.04
C ILE A 9 -17.29 14.75 -9.46
N VAL A 10 -17.42 14.21 -8.26
CA VAL A 10 -16.36 13.51 -7.52
C VAL A 10 -16.23 12.06 -7.98
N SER A 11 -15.03 11.66 -8.39
CA SER A 11 -14.65 10.29 -8.79
C SER A 11 -13.35 9.89 -8.11
N ARG A 12 -13.49 9.34 -6.90
CA ARG A 12 -12.38 8.83 -6.08
C ARG A 12 -12.04 7.39 -6.44
N TYR A 13 -10.78 7.01 -6.24
CA TYR A 13 -10.30 5.64 -6.41
C TYR A 13 -10.82 4.68 -5.32
N GLY A 14 -11.17 5.20 -4.15
CA GLY A 14 -11.66 4.41 -3.02
C GLY A 14 -12.11 5.29 -1.86
N TYR A 15 -12.71 4.64 -0.86
CA TYR A 15 -13.34 5.29 0.29
C TYR A 15 -13.07 4.47 1.54
N VAL A 16 -12.56 5.12 2.59
CA VAL A 16 -12.53 4.54 3.93
C VAL A 16 -13.68 5.16 4.71
N CYS A 17 -14.60 4.32 5.17
CA CYS A 17 -15.77 4.75 5.91
C CYS A 17 -15.72 4.20 7.33
N LYS A 18 -16.07 5.03 8.31
CA LYS A 18 -16.30 4.54 9.67
C LYS A 18 -17.50 3.60 9.62
N LYS A 19 -17.32 2.37 10.07
CA LYS A 19 -18.42 1.42 10.21
C LYS A 19 -19.16 1.73 11.50
N GLU A 20 -20.41 2.21 11.38
CA GLU A 20 -21.29 2.38 12.54
C GLU A 20 -21.60 1.01 13.15
N ASN A 21 -21.61 0.93 14.49
CA ASN A 21 -21.77 -0.32 15.22
C ASN A 21 -20.80 -1.42 14.75
N PHE A 22 -19.51 -1.08 14.58
CA PHE A 22 -18.46 -2.07 14.32
C PHE A 22 -18.29 -3.01 15.53
N LYS A 23 -19.21 -3.95 15.67
CA LYS A 23 -19.02 -5.17 16.42
C LYS A 23 -18.19 -6.06 15.52
N ILE A 24 -16.92 -6.23 15.87
CA ILE A 24 -16.11 -7.22 15.19
C ILE A 24 -16.74 -8.58 15.53
N LYS A 25 -17.51 -9.16 14.61
CA LYS A 25 -17.96 -10.55 14.74
C LYS A 25 -16.71 -11.42 14.73
N GLY A 26 -16.27 -11.85 15.92
CA GLY A 26 -15.04 -12.63 16.10
C GLY A 26 -13.82 -11.88 16.68
N PHE A 27 -13.91 -10.59 17.05
CA PHE A 27 -12.95 -9.99 17.98
C PHE A 27 -13.70 -9.52 19.23
N THR A 28 -13.89 -10.45 20.16
CA THR A 28 -13.81 -10.09 21.57
C THR A 28 -12.33 -9.84 21.86
N THR A 29 -12.00 -8.58 22.11
CA THR A 29 -10.65 -8.05 22.40
C THR A 29 -9.60 -8.21 21.30
N VAL A 30 -8.86 -7.12 21.05
CA VAL A 30 -7.61 -7.09 20.26
C VAL A 30 -6.51 -7.98 20.91
N GLU A 31 -6.83 -8.67 22.01
CA GLU A 31 -5.95 -9.56 22.77
C GLU A 31 -5.65 -10.90 22.07
N ASN A 32 -6.43 -11.32 21.06
CA ASN A 32 -6.24 -12.63 20.42
C ASN A 32 -5.57 -12.61 19.04
N LEU A 33 -5.37 -11.43 18.43
CA LEU A 33 -4.33 -11.30 17.42
C LEU A 33 -3.04 -11.09 18.18
N SER A 34 -2.43 -12.21 18.59
CA SER A 34 -1.06 -12.22 19.06
C SER A 34 -0.24 -11.44 18.03
N LEU A 35 0.19 -10.23 18.41
CA LEU A 35 1.05 -9.42 17.57
C LEU A 35 2.29 -10.23 17.21
N ASP A 36 2.75 -11.10 18.13
CA ASP A 36 3.80 -12.08 17.88
C ASP A 36 3.44 -13.05 16.76
N ALA A 37 2.22 -13.58 16.70
CA ALA A 37 1.77 -14.47 15.63
C ALA A 37 1.76 -13.77 14.26
N VAL A 38 1.32 -12.51 14.20
CA VAL A 38 1.36 -11.71 12.96
C VAL A 38 2.80 -11.35 12.59
N MET A 39 3.61 -10.96 13.56
CA MET A 39 5.00 -10.56 13.35
C MET A 39 5.91 -11.75 13.04
N LYS A 40 5.55 -12.98 13.44
CA LYS A 40 6.25 -14.22 13.08
C LYS A 40 6.32 -14.43 11.57
N THR A 41 5.30 -14.03 10.81
CA THR A 41 5.32 -14.18 9.35
C THR A 41 6.02 -13.01 8.65
N LYS A 42 6.10 -11.85 9.31
CA LYS A 42 6.64 -10.59 8.75
C LYS A 42 8.16 -10.51 8.92
N ASN A 43 8.87 -11.26 8.08
CA ASN A 43 10.33 -11.32 8.09
C ASN A 43 11.01 -10.23 7.22
N LYS A 44 10.26 -9.50 6.38
CA LYS A 44 10.78 -8.43 5.54
C LYS A 44 10.38 -7.05 6.02
N MET A 45 11.19 -6.05 5.68
CA MET A 45 11.06 -4.72 6.26
C MET A 45 10.00 -3.88 5.53
N ALA A 46 10.27 -3.46 4.29
CA ALA A 46 9.35 -2.65 3.50
C ALA A 46 9.26 -3.16 2.05
N ALA A 47 8.06 -3.10 1.47
CA ALA A 47 7.84 -3.35 0.05
C ALA A 47 7.32 -2.09 -0.65
N TRP A 48 7.72 -1.91 -1.91
CA TRP A 48 7.23 -0.84 -2.76
C TRP A 48 6.87 -1.36 -4.15
N MET A 49 5.60 -1.26 -4.54
CA MET A 49 5.17 -1.58 -5.89
C MET A 49 5.13 -0.33 -6.76
N VAL A 50 5.96 -0.30 -7.80
CA VAL A 50 6.16 0.88 -8.62
C VAL A 50 6.53 0.55 -10.06
N SER A 51 5.85 1.21 -11.00
CA SER A 51 6.13 1.09 -12.44
C SER A 51 6.54 2.41 -13.11
N ASN A 52 6.21 3.55 -12.50
CA ASN A 52 6.63 4.86 -12.99
C ASN A 52 7.84 5.37 -12.19
N CYS A 53 9.00 5.46 -12.84
CA CYS A 53 10.29 5.68 -12.17
C CYS A 53 10.75 7.14 -12.15
N LYS A 54 9.98 8.05 -12.74
CA LYS A 54 10.26 9.48 -12.75
C LYS A 54 8.97 10.23 -12.51
N THR A 55 8.83 10.85 -11.34
CA THR A 55 7.54 11.40 -10.92
C THR A 55 7.66 12.78 -10.30
N PRO A 56 6.66 13.66 -10.47
CA PRO A 56 6.66 14.98 -9.83
C PRO A 56 6.82 14.95 -8.31
N SER A 57 6.34 13.91 -7.64
CA SER A 57 6.50 13.75 -6.19
C SER A 57 7.92 13.44 -5.75
N LYS A 58 8.84 13.09 -6.68
CA LYS A 58 10.19 12.63 -6.39
C LYS A 58 10.25 11.47 -5.40
N ARG A 59 9.19 10.66 -5.34
CA ARG A 59 9.10 9.48 -4.45
C ARG A 59 10.27 8.50 -4.67
N GLU A 60 10.79 8.43 -5.89
CA GLU A 60 11.97 7.65 -6.23
C GLU A 60 13.24 8.14 -5.53
N GLU A 61 13.41 9.46 -5.38
CA GLU A 61 14.53 10.04 -4.64
C GLU A 61 14.39 9.72 -3.15
N TYR A 62 13.18 9.87 -2.60
CA TYR A 62 12.90 9.53 -1.21
C TYR A 62 13.19 8.05 -0.89
N VAL A 63 12.70 7.13 -1.72
CA VAL A 63 12.94 5.69 -1.48
C VAL A 63 14.42 5.34 -1.64
N ARG A 64 15.13 5.97 -2.58
CA ARG A 64 16.58 5.78 -2.73
C ARG A 64 17.35 6.23 -1.48
N GLU A 65 16.96 7.34 -0.86
CA GLU A 65 17.55 7.77 0.41
C GLU A 65 17.17 6.82 1.57
N LEU A 66 15.91 6.38 1.63
CA LEU A 66 15.42 5.45 2.64
C LEU A 66 16.14 4.08 2.59
N GLN A 67 16.45 3.59 1.39
CA GLN A 67 17.17 2.33 1.18
C GLN A 67 18.58 2.29 1.78
N LYS A 68 19.17 3.45 2.11
CA LYS A 68 20.45 3.54 2.82
C LYS A 68 20.35 3.14 4.29
N PHE A 69 19.16 3.20 4.87
CA PHE A 69 18.91 2.97 6.30
C PHE A 69 18.14 1.69 6.58
N ILE A 70 17.20 1.32 5.70
CA ILE A 70 16.38 0.11 5.84
C ILE A 70 16.25 -0.62 4.49
N PRO A 71 16.14 -1.95 4.47
CA PRO A 71 15.90 -2.67 3.23
C PRO A 71 14.49 -2.38 2.70
N VAL A 72 14.40 -2.01 1.42
CA VAL A 72 13.15 -1.81 0.70
C VAL A 72 13.16 -2.65 -0.57
N ASP A 73 12.25 -3.62 -0.65
CA ASP A 73 12.08 -4.48 -1.82
C ASP A 73 11.18 -3.78 -2.86
N ILE A 74 11.73 -3.53 -4.05
CA ILE A 74 11.04 -2.79 -5.11
C ILE A 74 10.51 -3.76 -6.17
N TYR A 75 9.18 -3.81 -6.29
CA TYR A 75 8.44 -4.61 -7.27
C TYR A 75 7.96 -3.75 -8.44
N GLY A 76 8.16 -4.22 -9.67
CA GLY A 76 7.65 -3.59 -10.89
C GLY A 76 8.73 -3.24 -11.90
N SER A 77 8.50 -2.25 -12.76
CA SER A 77 9.49 -1.84 -13.78
C SER A 77 10.63 -1.00 -13.21
N CYS A 78 10.46 -0.39 -12.03
CA CYS A 78 11.50 0.42 -11.39
C CYS A 78 12.39 -0.36 -10.43
N GLY A 79 12.19 -1.67 -10.33
CA GLY A 79 12.95 -2.54 -9.43
C GLY A 79 13.21 -3.92 -10.04
N PRO A 80 14.07 -4.71 -9.37
CA PRO A 80 14.44 -6.04 -9.84
C PRO A 80 13.32 -7.06 -9.64
N LEU A 81 12.48 -6.89 -8.61
CA LEU A 81 11.41 -7.84 -8.31
C LEU A 81 10.24 -7.63 -9.26
N LYS A 82 9.62 -8.73 -9.69
CA LYS A 82 8.46 -8.69 -10.57
C LYS A 82 7.23 -9.19 -9.82
N CYS A 83 6.16 -8.46 -10.01
CA CYS A 83 4.81 -8.94 -9.80
C CYS A 83 4.17 -9.07 -11.18
N THR A 84 3.44 -10.14 -11.42
CA THR A 84 2.73 -10.36 -12.69
C THR A 84 1.67 -9.28 -12.91
N LYS A 85 1.55 -8.78 -14.15
CA LYS A 85 0.54 -7.78 -14.56
C LYS A 85 -0.89 -8.34 -14.65
N ASP A 86 -1.03 -9.65 -14.50
CA ASP A 86 -2.33 -10.32 -14.47
C ASP A 86 -3.11 -9.86 -13.22
N PRO A 87 -4.33 -9.31 -13.36
CA PRO A 87 -5.13 -8.81 -12.24
C PRO A 87 -5.33 -9.84 -11.13
N ILE A 88 -5.57 -11.11 -11.48
CA ILE A 88 -5.80 -12.19 -10.52
C ILE A 88 -4.51 -12.49 -9.74
N LYS A 89 -3.37 -12.50 -10.44
CA LYS A 89 -2.07 -12.77 -9.83
C LYS A 89 -1.49 -11.56 -9.09
N SER A 90 -1.88 -10.34 -9.46
CA SER A 90 -1.51 -9.12 -8.76
C SER A 90 -2.08 -9.09 -7.34
N LYS A 91 -3.29 -9.65 -7.14
CA LYS A 91 -3.86 -9.88 -5.81
C LYS A 91 -2.94 -10.78 -4.95
N GLY A 92 -2.43 -11.85 -5.54
CA GLY A 92 -1.45 -12.73 -4.86
C GLY A 92 -0.16 -12.01 -4.46
N CYS A 93 0.27 -10.97 -5.18
CA CYS A 93 1.41 -10.15 -4.75
C CYS A 93 1.07 -9.29 -3.54
N TYR A 94 -0.10 -8.65 -3.51
CA TYR A 94 -0.53 -7.87 -2.36
C TYR A 94 -0.70 -8.76 -1.13
N GLU A 95 -1.31 -9.93 -1.26
CA GLU A 95 -1.43 -10.93 -0.18
C GLU A 95 -0.05 -11.40 0.33
N LYS A 96 0.90 -11.64 -0.59
CA LYS A 96 2.27 -11.98 -0.22
C LYS A 96 2.94 -10.83 0.55
N ILE A 97 2.77 -9.60 0.07
CA ILE A 97 3.34 -8.40 0.70
C ILE A 97 2.76 -8.23 2.10
N GLU A 98 1.44 -8.32 2.24
CA GLU A 98 0.73 -8.22 3.51
C GLU A 98 1.25 -9.27 4.51
N LYS A 99 1.50 -10.50 4.06
CA LYS A 99 1.97 -11.59 4.92
C LYS A 99 3.43 -11.45 5.36
N GLU A 100 4.32 -11.04 4.44
CA GLU A 100 5.78 -11.11 4.64
C GLU A 100 6.41 -9.78 5.09
N TYR A 101 5.78 -8.64 4.80
CA TYR A 101 6.37 -7.32 5.07
C TYR A 101 5.74 -6.63 6.25
N LYS A 102 6.58 -5.90 6.99
CA LYS A 102 6.15 -5.02 8.09
C LYS A 102 5.51 -3.74 7.56
N PHE A 103 6.06 -3.18 6.47
CA PHE A 103 5.56 -1.94 5.87
C PHE A 103 5.34 -2.08 4.36
N TYR A 104 4.35 -1.35 3.87
CA TYR A 104 4.11 -1.14 2.44
C TYR A 104 4.09 0.36 2.13
N LEU A 105 4.82 0.76 1.09
CA LEU A 105 4.94 2.16 0.69
C LEU A 105 3.93 2.49 -0.42
N SER A 106 2.87 3.21 -0.10
CA SER A 106 1.79 3.59 -1.04
C SER A 106 1.99 4.98 -1.66
N PHE A 107 3.22 5.35 -2.02
CA PHE A 107 3.54 6.70 -2.52
C PHE A 107 2.93 7.02 -3.88
N GLU A 108 2.28 8.18 -3.96
CA GLU A 108 1.67 8.69 -5.19
C GLU A 108 2.65 9.37 -6.12
N ASN A 109 2.32 9.38 -7.41
CA ASN A 109 3.15 10.00 -8.45
C ASN A 109 3.24 11.53 -8.30
N SER A 110 2.28 12.17 -7.63
CA SER A 110 2.24 13.61 -7.44
C SER A 110 1.73 13.95 -6.04
N LEU A 111 2.19 15.07 -5.48
CA LEU A 111 1.71 15.60 -4.20
C LEU A 111 0.54 16.55 -4.45
N CYS A 112 -0.67 16.01 -4.48
CA CYS A 112 -1.88 16.78 -4.78
C CYS A 112 -2.94 16.59 -3.68
N LYS A 113 -3.71 17.66 -3.39
CA LYS A 113 -4.82 17.62 -2.44
C LYS A 113 -5.83 16.54 -2.85
N ASP A 114 -6.18 15.66 -1.91
CA ASP A 114 -7.12 14.53 -2.07
C ASP A 114 -6.68 13.42 -3.04
N TYR A 115 -5.43 13.41 -3.51
CA TYR A 115 -4.95 12.41 -4.45
C TYR A 115 -4.52 11.13 -3.70
N VAL A 116 -5.47 10.20 -3.52
CA VAL A 116 -5.25 8.87 -2.95
C VAL A 116 -5.81 7.84 -3.91
N THR A 117 -4.97 6.90 -4.35
CA THR A 117 -5.27 6.00 -5.48
C THR A 117 -5.27 4.53 -5.09
N GLU A 118 -5.36 3.64 -6.08
CA GLU A 118 -5.26 2.19 -5.92
C GLU A 118 -4.02 1.73 -5.13
N LYS A 119 -2.95 2.53 -5.11
CA LYS A 119 -1.75 2.23 -4.32
C LYS A 119 -2.06 2.10 -2.83
N PHE A 120 -2.97 2.93 -2.31
CA PHE A 120 -3.40 2.82 -0.92
C PHE A 120 -4.48 1.74 -0.74
N PHE A 121 -5.43 1.64 -1.66
CA PHE A 121 -6.59 0.77 -1.47
C PHE A 121 -6.33 -0.71 -1.76
N ASN A 122 -5.38 -1.06 -2.63
CA ASN A 122 -5.14 -2.46 -3.00
C ASN A 122 -4.43 -3.28 -1.92
N ILE A 123 -3.82 -2.64 -0.91
CA ILE A 123 -3.13 -3.30 0.20
C ILE A 123 -4.01 -3.44 1.46
N LEU A 124 -5.17 -2.78 1.48
CA LEU A 124 -6.16 -2.86 2.56
C LEU A 124 -7.10 -4.05 2.37
#